data_AF-A0A5J4PSY3-F1
#
_entry.id   AF-A0A5J4PSY3-F1
#
_cell.length_a   1.000
_cell.length_b   1.000
_cell.length_c   1.000
_cell.angle_alpha   90.00
_cell.angle_beta   90.00
_cell.angle_gamma   90.00
#
_symmetry.space_group_name_H-M   'P 1'
#
loop_
_entity.id
_entity.type
_entity.pdbx_description
1 polymer ?
#
loop_
_entity_poly.entity_id
_entity_poly.type
_entity_poly.pdbx_seq_one_letter_code
_entity_poly.pdbx_strand_id
1 'polypeptide(L)'
;MATEEYYSLKSKARLAGITRSEYIRGCIQSSMVKERLSSELMGQIRQLSGMANNVNQLAQKANAAGYGEAHKDCMDTMKGLDNIIKRIEDGC
;
A
#
# COMPACT_ATOMS: atom_id res chain seq x y z
N MET A 1 -30.03 -0.91 13.46
CA MET A 1 -28.93 0.06 13.23
C MET A 1 -29.10 0.96 12.00
N ALA A 2 -30.24 0.92 11.27
CA ALA A 2 -30.42 1.69 10.02
C ALA A 2 -31.24 2.99 10.14
N THR A 3 -31.80 3.30 11.32
CA THR A 3 -32.75 4.42 11.49
C THR A 3 -32.06 5.78 11.36
N GLU A 4 -30.89 5.95 11.98
CA GLU A 4 -30.15 7.20 11.96
C GLU A 4 -29.61 7.52 10.56
N GLU A 5 -29.00 6.54 9.90
CA GLU A 5 -28.49 6.66 8.52
C GLU A 5 -29.60 7.02 7.54
N TYR A 6 -30.78 6.40 7.69
CA TYR A 6 -31.96 6.70 6.87
C TYR A 6 -32.43 8.16 7.03
N TYR A 7 -32.55 8.65 8.27
CA TYR A 7 -32.97 10.03 8.51
C TYR A 7 -31.91 11.04 8.10
N SER A 8 -30.62 10.71 8.25
CA SER A 8 -29.50 11.52 7.75
C SER A 8 -29.55 11.69 6.23
N LEU A 9 -29.68 10.58 5.49
CA LEU A 9 -29.84 10.62 4.03
C LEU A 9 -31.09 11.41 3.62
N LYS A 10 -32.24 11.16 4.27
CA LYS A 10 -33.49 11.87 3.99
C LYS A 10 -33.34 13.38 4.22
N SER A 11 -32.69 13.80 5.30
CA SER A 11 -32.45 15.20 5.63
C SER A 11 -31.53 15.87 4.60
N LYS A 12 -30.40 15.22 4.25
CA LYS A 12 -29.44 15.73 3.27
C LYS A 12 -30.04 15.88 1.87
N ALA A 13 -30.79 14.87 1.41
CA ALA A 13 -31.50 14.93 0.13
C ALA A 13 -32.52 16.08 0.11
N ARG A 14 -33.30 16.25 1.20
CA ARG A 14 -34.24 17.37 1.35
C ARG A 14 -33.55 18.73 1.30
N LEU A 15 -32.42 18.88 2.01
CA LEU A 15 -31.63 20.12 2.01
C LEU A 15 -31.07 20.46 0.62
N ALA A 16 -30.67 19.44 -0.14
CA ALA A 16 -30.20 19.60 -1.51
C ALA A 16 -31.34 19.79 -2.53
N GLY A 17 -32.61 19.70 -2.11
CA GLY A 17 -33.77 19.85 -3.00
C GLY A 17 -33.94 18.73 -4.04
N ILE A 18 -33.31 17.57 -3.82
CA ILE A 18 -33.29 16.44 -4.76
C ILE A 18 -33.77 15.15 -4.12
N THR A 19 -34.05 14.13 -4.92
CA THR A 19 -34.43 12.82 -4.41
C THR A 19 -33.24 12.14 -3.71
N ARG A 20 -33.53 11.21 -2.78
CA ARG A 20 -32.50 10.40 -2.13
C ARG A 20 -31.63 9.63 -3.14
N SER A 21 -32.24 9.13 -4.21
CA SER A 21 -31.55 8.41 -5.28
C SER A 21 -30.62 9.31 -6.09
N GLU A 22 -31.02 10.55 -6.35
CA GLU A 22 -30.13 11.55 -6.97
C GLU A 22 -28.98 11.94 -6.04
N TYR A 23 -29.28 12.15 -4.76
CA TYR A 23 -28.26 12.46 -3.76
C TYR A 23 -27.21 11.33 -3.67
N ILE A 24 -27.64 10.07 -3.61
CA ILE A 24 -26.73 8.91 -3.62
C ILE A 24 -25.90 8.86 -4.92
N ARG A 25 -26.52 9.07 -6.09
CA ARG A 25 -25.79 9.09 -7.36
C ARG A 25 -24.73 10.19 -7.39
N GLY A 26 -25.05 11.39 -6.92
CA GLY A 26 -24.09 12.50 -6.81
C GLY A 26 -22.96 12.18 -5.83
N CYS A 27 -23.27 11.56 -4.68
CA CYS A 27 -22.25 11.07 -3.74
C CYS A 27 -21.35 10.01 -4.39
N ILE A 28 -21.88 9.09 -5.19
CA ILE A 28 -21.08 8.08 -5.89
C ILE A 28 -20.21 8.71 -6.99
N GLN A 29 -20.74 9.69 -7.73
CA GLN A 29 -19.98 10.39 -8.77
C GLN A 29 -18.85 11.26 -8.19
N SER A 30 -19.05 11.80 -6.99
CA SER A 30 -18.08 12.69 -6.31
C SER A 30 -17.18 11.97 -5.32
N SER A 31 -17.50 10.74 -4.92
CA SER A 31 -16.67 9.97 -4.01
C SER A 31 -15.46 9.39 -4.73
N MET A 32 -14.35 9.32 -4.00
CA MET A 32 -13.16 8.62 -4.43
C MET A 32 -12.99 7.38 -3.54
N VAL A 33 -12.84 6.22 -4.16
CA VAL A 33 -12.41 5.02 -3.45
C VAL A 33 -10.93 5.19 -3.13
N LYS A 34 -10.60 5.31 -1.84
CA LYS A 34 -9.22 5.25 -1.37
C LYS A 34 -8.86 3.80 -1.11
N GLU A 35 -8.02 3.22 -1.97
CA GLU A 35 -7.46 1.90 -1.71
C GLU A 35 -6.62 1.95 -0.43
N ARG A 36 -6.84 0.99 0.48
CA ARG A 36 -6.07 0.90 1.72
C ARG A 36 -4.57 0.64 1.45
N LEU A 37 -4.28 -0.09 0.38
CA LEU A 37 -2.94 -0.39 -0.10
C LEU A 37 -2.97 -0.20 -1.61
N SER A 38 -2.31 0.84 -2.12
CA SER A 38 -2.23 1.06 -3.57
C SER A 38 -1.52 -0.12 -4.24
N SER A 39 -1.86 -0.38 -5.51
CA SER A 39 -1.14 -1.38 -6.32
C SER A 39 0.37 -1.16 -6.33
N GLU A 40 0.81 0.10 -6.32
CA GLU A 40 2.22 0.48 -6.21
C GLU A 40 2.84 0.05 -4.89
N LEU A 41 2.20 0.38 -3.75
CA LEU A 41 2.66 -0.04 -2.43
C LEU A 41 2.70 -1.57 -2.30
N MET A 42 1.72 -2.27 -2.85
CA MET A 42 1.76 -3.74 -2.91
C MET A 42 2.93 -4.26 -3.76
N GLY A 43 3.28 -3.57 -4.86
CA GLY A 43 4.47 -3.88 -5.65
C GLY A 43 5.76 -3.71 -4.85
N GLN A 44 5.88 -2.62 -4.11
CA GLN A 44 7.03 -2.34 -3.26
C GLN A 44 7.18 -3.37 -2.12
N ILE A 45 6.07 -3.77 -1.47
CA ILE A 45 6.06 -4.83 -0.44
C ILE A 45 6.54 -6.18 -1.00
N ARG A 46 6.12 -6.53 -2.23
CA ARG A 46 6.60 -7.76 -2.90
C ARG A 46 8.09 -7.68 -3.21
N GLN A 47 8.58 -6.53 -3.66
CA GLN A 47 10.02 -6.32 -3.89
C GLN A 47 10.81 -6.47 -2.58
N LEU A 48 10.34 -5.88 -1.48
CA LEU A 48 10.94 -6.01 -0.16
C LEU A 48 11.00 -7.49 0.30
N SER A 49 9.92 -8.24 0.06
CA SER A 49 9.88 -9.68 0.34
C SER A 49 10.92 -10.46 -0.49
N GLY A 50 11.10 -10.10 -1.76
CA GLY A 50 12.16 -10.65 -2.60
C GLY A 50 13.57 -10.35 -2.07
N MET A 51 13.79 -9.14 -1.54
CA MET A 51 15.08 -8.77 -0.94
C MET A 51 15.38 -9.56 0.33
N ALA A 52 14.36 -9.89 1.14
CA ALA A 52 14.54 -10.79 2.28
C ALA A 52 15.05 -12.17 1.85
N ASN A 53 14.58 -12.69 0.71
CA ASN A 53 15.11 -13.94 0.15
C ASN A 53 16.57 -13.81 -0.30
N ASN A 54 16.94 -12.68 -0.91
CA ASN A 54 18.32 -12.41 -1.30
C ASN A 54 19.25 -12.37 -0.08
N VAL A 55 18.83 -11.70 1.00
CA VAL A 55 19.58 -11.69 2.28
C VAL A 55 19.76 -13.11 2.83
N ASN A 56 18.71 -13.94 2.79
CA ASN A 56 18.81 -15.32 3.26
C ASN A 56 19.79 -16.15 2.42
N GLN A 57 19.79 -15.98 1.10
CA GLN A 57 20.76 -16.64 0.21
C GLN A 57 22.19 -16.19 0.48
N LEU A 58 22.39 -14.91 0.77
CA LEU A 58 23.71 -14.37 1.12
C LEU A 58 24.22 -14.88 2.46
N ALA A 59 23.35 -15.01 3.45
CA ALA A 59 23.71 -15.62 4.73
C ALA A 59 24.18 -17.07 4.53
N GLN A 60 23.48 -17.84 3.70
CA GLN A 60 23.86 -19.21 3.35
C GLN A 60 25.20 -19.25 2.58
N LYS A 61 25.37 -18.38 1.58
CA LYS A 61 26.61 -18.27 0.79
C LYS A 61 27.81 -17.90 1.67
N ALA A 62 27.65 -16.90 2.54
CA ALA A 62 28.69 -16.48 3.47
C ALA A 62 29.05 -17.59 4.47
N ASN A 63 28.06 -18.36 4.94
CA ASN A 63 28.28 -19.50 5.82
C ASN A 63 29.05 -20.65 5.11
N ALA A 64 28.80 -20.87 3.83
CA ALA A 64 29.43 -21.95 3.06
C ALA A 64 30.82 -21.60 2.51
N ALA A 65 30.99 -20.38 1.98
CA ALA A 65 32.19 -19.96 1.23
C ALA A 65 33.00 -18.88 1.95
N GLY A 66 32.54 -18.40 3.11
CA GLY A 66 33.13 -17.25 3.81
C GLY A 66 32.57 -15.91 3.33
N TYR A 67 32.67 -14.90 4.19
CA TYR A 67 32.07 -13.58 3.97
C TYR A 67 32.68 -12.80 2.79
N GLY A 68 33.97 -12.99 2.50
CA GLY A 68 34.66 -12.30 1.40
C GLY A 68 33.98 -12.50 0.04
N GLU A 69 33.54 -13.74 -0.24
CA GLU A 69 32.85 -14.12 -1.49
C GLU A 69 31.41 -13.61 -1.58
N ALA A 70 30.81 -13.22 -0.44
CA ALA A 70 29.44 -12.69 -0.37
C ALA A 70 29.40 -11.16 -0.20
N HIS A 71 30.54 -10.52 0.10
CA HIS A 71 30.58 -9.12 0.55
C HIS A 71 29.98 -8.15 -0.47
N LYS A 72 30.37 -8.26 -1.75
CA LYS A 72 29.87 -7.39 -2.81
C LYS A 72 28.35 -7.50 -2.97
N ASP A 73 27.86 -8.74 -3.08
CA ASP A 73 26.42 -9.01 -3.23
C ASP A 73 25.62 -8.52 -2.01
N CYS A 74 26.23 -8.57 -0.82
CA CYS A 74 25.66 -8.04 0.42
C CYS A 74 25.51 -6.53 0.38
N MET A 75 26.54 -5.81 -0.07
CA MET A 75 26.50 -4.35 -0.23
C MET A 75 25.45 -3.92 -1.26
N ASP A 76 25.33 -4.65 -2.37
CA ASP A 76 24.34 -4.35 -3.41
C ASP A 76 22.91 -4.63 -2.90
N THR A 77 22.72 -5.70 -2.13
CA THR A 77 21.45 -6.02 -1.48
C THR A 77 21.04 -4.96 -0.45
N MET A 78 21.98 -4.46 0.36
CA MET A 78 21.73 -3.38 1.33
C MET A 78 21.29 -2.09 0.63
N LYS A 79 21.97 -1.68 -0.45
CA LYS A 79 21.57 -0.51 -1.24
C LYS A 79 20.16 -0.67 -1.82
N GLY A 80 19.83 -1.87 -2.31
CA GLY A 80 18.49 -2.17 -2.82
C GLY A 80 17.41 -2.07 -1.75
N LEU A 81 17.69 -2.55 -0.53
CA LEU A 81 16.80 -2.43 0.63
C LEU A 81 16.55 -0.96 0.99
N ASP A 82 17.62 -0.16 1.13
CA ASP A 82 17.49 1.27 1.43
C ASP A 82 16.63 1.99 0.39
N ASN A 83 16.81 1.67 -0.89
CA ASN A 83 16.04 2.29 -1.96
C ASN A 83 14.55 1.90 -1.92
N ILE A 84 14.23 0.64 -1.61
CA ILE A 84 12.83 0.19 -1.51
C ILE A 84 12.16 0.81 -0.29
N ILE A 85 12.86 0.86 0.85
CA ILE A 85 12.34 1.47 2.08
C ILE A 85 12.03 2.95 1.85
N LYS A 86 12.96 3.71 1.27
CA LYS A 86 12.71 5.13 0.93
C LYS A 86 11.49 5.32 0.03
N ARG A 87 11.33 4.49 -1.00
CA ARG A 87 10.16 4.56 -1.89
C ARG A 87 8.83 4.24 -1.20
N ILE A 88 8.84 3.42 -0.15
CA ILE A 88 7.66 3.14 0.68
C ILE A 88 7.37 4.32 1.60
N GLU A 89 8.41 4.89 2.21
CA GLU A 89 8.30 6.06 3.10
C GLU A 89 7.82 7.31 2.35
N ASP A 90 8.36 7.58 1.15
CA ASP A 90 7.99 8.72 0.31
C ASP A 90 6.61 8.57 -0.36
N GLY A 91 6.09 7.34 -0.44
CA GLY A 91 4.81 7.01 -1.06
C GLY A 91 3.61 6.97 -0.11
N CYS A 92 3.84 7.16 1.20
CA CYS A 92 2.81 7.27 2.24
C CYS A 92 2.48 8.73 2.54
#